data_AF-A0A2V1BUS2-F1
#
_entry.id   AF-A0A2V1BUS2-F1
#
_cell.length_a   1.000
_cell.length_b   1.000
_cell.length_c   1.000
_cell.angle_alpha   90.00
_cell.angle_beta   90.00
_cell.angle_gamma   90.00
#
_symmetry.space_group_name_H-M   'P 1'
#
loop_
_entity.id
_entity.type
_entity.pdbx_description
1 polymer ?
#
loop_
_entity_poly.entity_id
_entity_poly.type
_entity_poly.pdbx_seq_one_letter_code
_entity_poly.pdbx_strand_id
1 'polypeptide(L)'
;MNCTEDDGDALLVLMNIIHLKLRQIPKRLQFSVLLQVAVLCDKYLCVELVQPWLKTWTDNLELRSKYPMAEQVLYTHWVFGQEEEFEKVAKAMVLEVKTNEDGQRLNKYKWLWKEPFPPGIEGV
;
A
#
# COMPACT_ATOMS: atom_id res chain seq x y z
N MET A 1 9.07 3.93 -19.89
CA MET A 1 7.89 3.94 -19.01
C MET A 1 6.84 3.09 -19.71
N ASN A 2 6.64 1.85 -19.27
CA ASN A 2 5.61 0.97 -19.83
C ASN A 2 4.43 0.92 -18.85
N CYS A 3 3.23 1.31 -19.30
CA CYS A 3 2.01 1.36 -18.51
C CYS A 3 1.03 0.23 -18.84
N THR A 4 1.37 -0.71 -19.73
CA THR A 4 0.46 -1.80 -20.15
C THR A 4 0.08 -2.77 -19.03
N GLU A 5 0.87 -2.80 -17.95
CA GLU A 5 0.64 -3.64 -16.77
C GLU A 5 0.07 -2.85 -15.58
N ASP A 6 -0.17 -1.54 -15.74
CA ASP A 6 -0.70 -0.71 -14.68
C ASP A 6 -2.18 -1.02 -14.43
N ASP A 7 -2.59 -0.94 -13.16
CA ASP A 7 -4.01 -0.96 -12.80
C ASP A 7 -4.73 0.27 -13.37
N GLY A 8 -5.77 0.02 -14.17
CA GLY A 8 -6.48 1.07 -14.89
C GLY A 8 -7.23 2.06 -13.98
N ASP A 9 -7.75 1.60 -12.85
CA ASP A 9 -8.49 2.45 -11.91
C ASP A 9 -7.53 3.37 -11.15
N ALA A 10 -6.40 2.84 -10.68
CA ALA A 10 -5.35 3.63 -10.04
C ALA A 10 -4.74 4.64 -11.02
N LEU A 11 -4.46 4.23 -12.26
CA LEU A 11 -3.94 5.12 -13.29
C LEU A 11 -4.94 6.23 -13.60
N LEU A 12 -6.23 5.93 -13.69
CA LEU A 12 -7.28 6.94 -13.91
C LEU A 12 -7.34 7.97 -12.77
N VAL A 13 -7.15 7.54 -11.52
CA VAL A 13 -7.05 8.46 -10.37
C VAL A 13 -5.86 9.42 -10.53
N LEU A 14 -4.67 8.91 -10.84
CA LEU A 14 -3.48 9.73 -11.06
C LEU A 14 -3.65 10.69 -12.25
N MET A 15 -4.21 10.21 -13.35
CA MET A 15 -4.47 11.04 -14.53
C MET A 15 -5.49 12.15 -14.24
N ASN A 16 -6.53 11.87 -13.44
CA ASN A 16 -7.47 12.90 -13.01
C ASN A 16 -6.81 14.00 -12.16
N ILE A 17 -5.84 13.63 -11.31
CA ILE A 17 -5.04 14.61 -10.55
C ILE A 17 -4.17 15.44 -11.50
N ILE A 18 -3.38 14.79 -12.36
CA ILE A 18 -2.44 15.44 -13.29
C ILE A 18 -3.16 16.42 -14.23
N HIS A 19 -4.34 16.03 -14.73
CA HIS A 19 -5.16 16.87 -15.60
C HIS A 19 -6.08 17.84 -14.86
N LEU A 20 -5.92 17.99 -13.53
CA LEU A 20 -6.69 18.92 -12.68
C LEU A 20 -8.21 18.69 -12.74
N LYS A 21 -8.64 17.44 -13.01
CA LYS A 21 -10.05 17.04 -13.01
C LYS A 21 -10.51 16.74 -11.58
N LEU A 22 -10.37 17.71 -10.68
CA LEU A 22 -10.53 17.52 -9.23
C LEU A 22 -11.90 16.97 -8.81
N ARG A 23 -12.95 17.27 -9.59
CA ARG A 23 -14.32 16.76 -9.37
C ARG A 23 -14.46 15.25 -9.60
N GLN A 24 -13.52 14.64 -10.33
CA GLN A 24 -13.51 13.20 -10.63
C GLN A 24 -12.64 12.42 -9.64
N ILE A 25 -11.95 13.10 -8.71
CA ILE A 25 -11.11 12.45 -7.72
C ILE A 25 -12.01 11.88 -6.61
N PRO A 26 -11.95 10.56 -6.34
CA PRO A 26 -12.75 9.95 -5.29
C PRO A 26 -12.42 10.52 -3.91
N LYS A 27 -13.45 10.80 -3.10
CA LYS A 27 -13.24 11.20 -1.70
C LYS A 27 -12.70 10.05 -0.83
N ARG A 28 -13.00 8.81 -1.20
CA ARG A 28 -12.52 7.58 -0.55
C ARG A 28 -12.16 6.58 -1.64
N LEU A 29 -11.11 5.81 -1.39
CA LEU A 29 -10.71 4.71 -2.26
C LEU A 29 -10.98 3.38 -1.57
N GLN A 30 -11.32 2.37 -2.36
CA GLN A 30 -11.21 1.00 -1.89
C GLN A 30 -9.72 0.69 -1.67
N PHE A 31 -9.43 -0.17 -0.69
CA PHE A 31 -8.04 -0.45 -0.34
C PHE A 31 -7.25 -1.07 -1.49
N SER A 32 -7.87 -1.93 -2.31
CA SER A 32 -7.24 -2.49 -3.52
C SER A 32 -6.76 -1.40 -4.47
N VAL A 33 -7.60 -0.40 -4.75
CA VAL A 33 -7.25 0.74 -5.62
C VAL A 33 -6.20 1.62 -4.95
N LEU A 34 -6.30 1.88 -3.64
CA LEU A 34 -5.31 2.69 -2.92
C LEU A 34 -3.92 2.03 -2.94
N LEU A 35 -3.86 0.71 -2.76
CA LEU A 35 -2.62 -0.05 -2.86
C LEU A 35 -2.01 0.09 -4.26
N GLN A 36 -2.83 -0.02 -5.31
CA GLN A 36 -2.36 0.18 -6.68
C GLN A 36 -1.94 1.64 -6.96
N VAL A 37 -2.60 2.63 -6.36
CA VAL A 37 -2.14 4.02 -6.39
C VAL A 37 -0.76 4.14 -5.72
N ALA A 38 -0.54 3.48 -4.59
CA ALA A 38 0.78 3.45 -3.95
C ALA A 38 1.84 2.83 -4.87
N VAL A 39 1.56 1.67 -5.47
CA VAL A 39 2.46 1.03 -6.45
C VAL A 39 2.81 1.96 -7.61
N LEU A 40 1.82 2.65 -8.19
CA LEU A 40 2.06 3.58 -9.29
C LEU A 40 2.79 4.84 -8.84
N CYS A 41 2.53 5.34 -7.62
CA CYS A 41 3.25 6.48 -7.06
C CYS A 41 4.73 6.16 -6.83
N ASP A 42 5.05 4.95 -6.35
CA ASP A 42 6.42 4.46 -6.20
C ASP A 42 7.10 4.28 -7.56
N LYS A 43 6.42 3.60 -8.50
CA LYS A 43 6.91 3.38 -9.87
C LYS A 43 7.19 4.68 -10.63
N TYR A 44 6.33 5.68 -10.47
CA TYR A 44 6.39 6.95 -11.19
C TYR A 44 6.98 8.11 -10.39
N LEU A 45 7.47 7.83 -9.17
CA LEU A 45 8.06 8.82 -8.26
C LEU A 45 7.16 10.05 -8.09
N CYS A 46 5.86 9.82 -7.91
CA CYS A 46 4.84 10.86 -7.96
C CYS A 46 3.94 10.95 -6.72
N VAL A 47 4.45 10.49 -5.57
CA VAL A 47 3.75 10.54 -4.27
C VAL A 47 3.25 11.96 -3.93
N GLU A 48 4.02 13.00 -4.28
CA GLU A 48 3.63 14.40 -4.04
C GLU A 48 2.29 14.79 -4.68
N LEU A 49 1.90 14.13 -5.77
CA LEU A 49 0.64 14.40 -6.45
C LEU A 49 -0.58 14.03 -5.60
N VAL A 50 -0.46 13.01 -4.74
CA VAL A 50 -1.61 12.46 -4.00
C VAL A 50 -1.73 13.02 -2.58
N GLN A 51 -0.73 13.77 -2.10
CA GLN A 51 -0.65 14.32 -0.74
C GLN A 51 -1.95 14.95 -0.22
N PRO A 52 -2.68 15.79 -1.00
CA PRO A 52 -3.91 16.42 -0.52
C PRO A 52 -5.01 15.44 -0.09
N TRP A 53 -5.00 14.21 -0.61
CA TRP A 53 -6.03 13.20 -0.36
C TRP A 53 -5.60 12.10 0.60
N LEU A 54 -4.29 11.94 0.85
CA LEU A 54 -3.74 10.82 1.62
C LEU A 54 -4.40 10.66 2.97
N LYS A 55 -4.52 11.72 3.76
CA LYS A 55 -5.18 11.66 5.09
C LYS A 55 -6.57 11.01 5.04
N THR A 56 -7.33 11.27 3.99
CA THR A 56 -8.69 10.73 3.84
C THR A 56 -8.69 9.33 3.23
N TRP A 57 -7.80 9.06 2.29
CA TRP A 57 -7.69 7.76 1.64
C TRP A 57 -7.11 6.69 2.56
N THR A 58 -6.16 7.04 3.42
CA THR A 58 -5.52 6.14 4.38
C THR A 58 -6.27 6.04 5.71
N ASP A 59 -7.45 6.66 5.81
CA ASP A 59 -8.26 6.62 7.02
C ASP A 59 -8.67 5.17 7.35
N ASN A 60 -8.45 4.76 8.60
CA ASN A 60 -8.72 3.42 9.12
C ASN A 60 -7.89 2.26 8.51
N LEU A 61 -6.75 2.52 7.87
CA LEU A 61 -5.86 1.45 7.41
C LEU A 61 -5.33 0.57 8.55
N GLU A 62 -5.14 1.12 9.76
CA GLU A 62 -4.77 0.34 10.95
C GLU A 62 -5.80 -0.75 11.31
N LEU A 63 -7.08 -0.57 10.99
CA LEU A 63 -8.07 -1.64 11.20
C LEU A 63 -7.85 -2.79 10.21
N ARG A 64 -7.33 -2.50 9.02
CA ARG A 64 -7.02 -3.49 7.98
C ARG A 64 -5.76 -4.28 8.28
N SER A 65 -4.80 -3.74 9.03
CA SER A 65 -3.61 -4.49 9.44
C SER A 65 -3.94 -5.66 10.38
N LYS A 66 -5.13 -5.67 11.00
CA LYS A 66 -5.63 -6.82 11.76
C LYS A 66 -6.08 -8.00 10.88
N TYR A 67 -6.18 -7.81 9.57
CA TYR A 67 -6.62 -8.79 8.57
C TYR A 67 -5.42 -9.32 7.76
N PRO A 68 -5.59 -10.32 6.87
CA PRO A 68 -4.50 -10.88 6.06
C PRO A 68 -3.95 -9.93 4.97
N MET A 69 -3.94 -8.62 5.23
CA MET A 69 -3.47 -7.57 4.32
C MET A 69 -2.46 -6.65 5.02
N ALA A 70 -1.91 -7.05 6.17
CA ALA A 70 -1.02 -6.22 6.97
C ALA A 70 0.23 -5.80 6.19
N GLU A 71 0.77 -6.69 5.35
CA GLU A 71 1.90 -6.44 4.47
C GLU A 71 1.61 -5.36 3.41
N GLN A 72 0.42 -5.38 2.82
CA GLN A 72 0.00 -4.39 1.83
C GLN A 72 -0.27 -3.03 2.50
N VAL A 73 -0.82 -3.05 3.72
CA VAL A 73 -1.02 -1.84 4.52
C VAL A 73 0.34 -1.24 4.91
N LEU A 74 1.30 -2.07 5.31
CA LEU A 74 2.67 -1.66 5.60
C LEU A 74 3.32 -1.00 4.38
N TYR A 75 3.26 -1.64 3.21
CA TYR A 75 3.78 -1.08 1.97
C TYR A 75 3.13 0.27 1.62
N THR A 76 1.80 0.36 1.76
CA THR A 76 1.04 1.60 1.48
C THR A 76 1.54 2.75 2.35
N HIS A 77 1.69 2.54 3.66
CA HIS A 77 2.20 3.58 4.57
C HIS A 77 3.67 3.93 4.29
N TRP A 78 4.48 2.96 3.89
CA TRP A 78 5.87 3.19 3.51
C TRP A 78 5.98 4.10 2.29
N VAL A 79 5.27 3.79 1.19
CA VAL A 79 5.27 4.61 -0.04
C VAL A 79 4.87 6.05 0.26
N PHE A 80 3.85 6.23 1.11
CA PHE A 80 3.32 7.55 1.43
C PHE A 80 4.08 8.30 2.53
N GLY A 81 5.17 7.74 3.06
CA GLY A 81 6.00 8.38 4.09
C GLY A 81 5.27 8.56 5.43
N GLN A 82 4.29 7.71 5.74
CA GLN A 82 3.50 7.78 6.97
C GLN A 82 4.20 7.00 8.09
N GLU A 83 5.32 7.53 8.59
CA GLU A 83 6.25 6.84 9.50
C GLU A 83 5.59 6.26 10.76
N GLU A 84 4.75 7.04 11.45
CA GLU A 84 4.08 6.58 12.68
C GLU A 84 3.16 5.38 12.41
N GLU A 85 2.40 5.42 11.32
CA GLU A 85 1.47 4.36 10.92
C GLU A 85 2.23 3.12 10.46
N PHE A 86 3.30 3.33 9.68
CA PHE A 86 4.23 2.27 9.28
C PHE A 86 4.81 1.54 10.50
N GLU A 87 5.31 2.28 11.49
CA GLU A 87 5.93 1.69 12.68
C GLU A 87 4.94 0.83 13.47
N LYS A 88 3.69 1.29 13.65
CA LYS A 88 2.64 0.53 14.33
C LYS A 88 2.34 -0.79 13.63
N VAL A 89 2.19 -0.75 12.30
CA VAL A 89 1.90 -1.94 11.50
C VAL A 89 3.09 -2.89 11.52
N ALA A 90 4.31 -2.38 11.36
CA ALA A 90 5.54 -3.18 11.41
C ALA A 90 5.68 -3.92 12.75
N LYS A 91 5.48 -3.21 13.88
CA LYS A 91 5.51 -3.80 15.23
C LYS A 91 4.49 -4.92 15.37
N ALA A 92 3.25 -4.70 14.94
CA ALA A 92 2.21 -5.72 14.99
C ALA A 92 2.58 -6.96 14.15
N MET A 93 3.09 -6.76 12.94
CA MET A 93 3.52 -7.84 12.06
C MET A 93 4.66 -8.67 12.65
N VAL A 94 5.69 -8.02 13.21
CA VAL A 94 6.84 -8.72 13.82
C VAL A 94 6.43 -9.56 15.04
N LEU A 95 5.44 -9.11 15.82
CA LEU A 95 4.94 -9.86 16.97
C LEU A 95 4.07 -11.06 16.57
N GLU A 96 3.46 -11.05 15.38
CA GLU A 96 2.52 -12.08 14.91
C GLU A 96 3.12 -13.02 13.83
N VAL A 97 4.32 -12.73 13.32
CA VAL A 97 4.95 -13.48 12.22
C VAL A 97 5.26 -14.92 12.63
N LYS A 98 5.07 -15.84 11.68
CA LYS A 98 5.43 -17.26 11.82
C LYS A 98 6.30 -17.68 10.65
N THR A 99 7.05 -18.76 10.80
CA THR A 99 7.77 -19.42 9.70
C THR A 99 7.17 -20.81 9.45
N ASN A 100 7.17 -21.26 8.21
CA ASN A 100 6.91 -22.67 7.87
C ASN A 100 8.20 -23.50 7.93
N GLU A 101 8.10 -24.79 7.62
CA GLU A 101 9.23 -25.73 7.60
C GLU A 101 10.31 -25.33 6.58
N ASP A 102 9.92 -24.62 5.51
CA ASP A 102 10.81 -24.11 4.46
C ASP A 102 11.45 -22.74 4.82
N GLY A 103 11.22 -22.22 6.03
CA GLY A 103 11.72 -20.92 6.48
C GLY A 103 10.99 -19.70 5.88
N GLN A 104 9.91 -19.92 5.13
CA GLN A 104 9.11 -18.85 4.53
C GLN A 104 8.25 -18.15 5.57
N ARG A 105 8.15 -16.82 5.45
CA ARG A 105 7.37 -15.98 6.34
C ARG A 105 5.87 -16.14 6.08
N LEU A 106 5.14 -16.45 7.13
CA LEU A 106 3.70 -16.57 7.15
C LEU A 106 3.09 -15.45 7.98
N ASN A 107 1.96 -14.93 7.53
CA ASN A 107 1.12 -14.07 8.36
C ASN A 107 0.42 -14.91 9.46
N LYS A 108 -0.30 -14.27 10.37
CA LYS A 108 -0.98 -14.95 11.49
C LYS A 108 -2.00 -16.01 11.06
N TYR A 109 -2.48 -15.93 9.81
CA TYR A 109 -3.42 -16.87 9.20
C TYR A 109 -2.72 -18.03 8.47
N LYS A 110 -1.39 -18.14 8.59
CA LYS A 110 -0.54 -19.13 7.91
C LYS A 110 -0.49 -18.96 6.38
N TRP A 111 -0.77 -17.78 5.87
CA TRP A 111 -0.58 -17.48 4.44
C TRP A 111 0.77 -16.85 4.21
N LEU A 112 1.39 -17.18 3.07
CA LEU A 112 2.60 -16.53 2.60
C LEU A 112 2.34 -15.03 2.45
N TRP A 113 3.32 -14.23 2.86
CA TRP A 113 3.28 -12.81 2.57
C TRP A 113 3.27 -12.59 1.05
N LYS A 114 2.47 -11.62 0.60
CA LYS A 114 2.34 -11.29 -0.82
C LYS A 114 2.90 -9.90 -1.09
N GLU A 115 3.61 -9.77 -2.20
CA GLU A 115 4.06 -8.49 -2.74
C GLU A 115 2.88 -7.51 -2.94
N PRO A 116 3.14 -6.19 -2.93
CA PRO A 116 4.46 -5.53 -2.83
C PRO A 116 5.00 -5.35 -1.39
N PHE A 117 6.32 -5.20 -1.26
CA PHE A 117 7.00 -4.86 0.01
C PHE A 117 7.90 -3.64 -0.15
N PRO A 118 8.15 -2.89 0.94
CA PRO A 118 9.23 -1.92 0.96
C PRO A 118 10.59 -2.57 0.64
N PRO A 119 11.48 -1.87 -0.08
CA PRO A 119 12.84 -2.35 -0.34
C PRO A 119 13.54 -2.78 0.94
N GLY A 120 14.21 -3.94 0.92
CA GLY A 120 14.94 -4.48 2.07
C GLY A 120 14.09 -5.23 3.10
N ILE A 121 12.76 -5.30 2.93
CA ILE A 121 11.87 -6.16 3.71
C ILE A 121 11.57 -7.48 2.97
N GLU A 122 11.89 -7.53 1.68
CA GLU A 122 11.83 -8.69 0.79
C GLU A 122 12.56 -9.88 1.43
N GLY A 123 11.94 -11.06 1.41
CA GLY A 123 12.50 -12.27 2.00
C GLY A 123 13.86 -12.62 1.37
N VAL A 124 14.82 -13.02 2.21
CA VAL A 124 16.07 -13.70 1.80
C VAL A 124 15.73 -15.08 1.26
#